data_AF-A0A1H8RPZ6-F1
#
_entry.id   AF-A0A1H8RPZ6-F1
#
_cell.length_a   1.000
_cell.length_b   1.000
_cell.length_c   1.000
_cell.angle_alpha   90.00
_cell.angle_beta   90.00
_cell.angle_gamma   90.00
#
_symmetry.space_group_name_H-M   'P 1'
#
loop_
_entity.id
_entity.type
_entity.pdbx_description
1 polymer ?
#
loop_
_entity_poly.entity_id
_entity_poly.type
_entity_poly.pdbx_seq_one_letter_code
_entity_poly.pdbx_strand_id
1 'polypeptide(L)'
;MMREGKVFTTSLPNQQASSDIICGILDRGQDILYVGFSSGLSGTYEATVNLLDNMRSEYPERKIYTCDTRGASLGQGLLVLYAADMREAGKSIEDTHAWLEEHRFHLAHWFTVDDLMYLYRGGRVSRTSATAANILSIKPVLHMDNPGHLIPREKVRSRKRSIKALFNHMVESYDPSYGPQHIAISHGDCLEDALELKAMIEAEPSFDIRDFTINYVDPVIGSHSGPGTLALFFLGTSRG
;
A
#
# COMPACT_ATOMS: atom_id res chain seq x y z
N MET A 1 -18.71 4.80 13.84
CA MET A 1 -17.84 5.92 14.28
C MET A 1 -17.44 6.87 13.14
N MET A 2 -16.60 6.49 12.17
CA MET A 2 -16.24 7.42 11.08
C MET A 2 -17.44 7.76 10.18
N ARG A 3 -18.32 6.80 9.92
CA ARG A 3 -19.62 7.05 9.24
C ARG A 3 -20.52 8.03 9.99
N GLU A 4 -20.35 8.18 11.30
CA GLU A 4 -21.06 9.17 12.13
C GLU A 4 -20.34 10.54 12.13
N GLY A 5 -19.29 10.72 11.32
CA GLY A 5 -18.53 11.96 11.20
C GLY A 5 -17.40 12.14 12.22
N LYS A 6 -17.08 11.13 13.04
CA LYS A 6 -15.93 11.20 13.95
C LYS A 6 -14.63 11.22 13.16
N VAL A 7 -13.77 12.18 13.48
CA VAL A 7 -12.43 12.34 12.89
C VAL A 7 -11.40 11.72 13.82
N PHE A 8 -10.46 10.97 13.24
CA PHE A 8 -9.36 10.34 13.95
C PHE A 8 -8.03 10.91 13.45
N THR A 9 -7.02 10.87 14.31
CA THR A 9 -5.65 11.27 13.99
C THR A 9 -4.72 10.10 14.26
N THR A 10 -3.57 10.08 13.59
CA THR A 10 -2.58 9.01 13.72
C THR A 10 -1.24 9.59 14.19
N SER A 11 -0.44 8.76 14.86
CA SER A 11 0.94 9.08 15.22
C SER A 11 1.88 8.03 14.65
N LEU A 12 3.18 8.33 14.71
CA LEU A 12 4.22 7.33 14.47
C LEU A 12 4.17 6.23 15.55
N PRO A 13 4.75 5.04 15.28
CA PRO A 13 4.98 4.03 16.30
C PRO A 13 5.82 4.57 17.46
N ASN A 14 5.59 4.01 18.65
CA ASN A 14 6.41 4.31 19.81
C ASN A 14 7.84 3.81 19.58
N GLN A 15 8.82 4.72 19.62
CA GLN A 15 10.21 4.42 19.25
C GLN A 15 10.88 3.43 20.20
N GLN A 16 10.57 3.50 21.51
CA GLN A 16 11.13 2.55 22.47
C GLN A 16 10.60 1.14 22.20
N ALA A 17 9.29 0.99 22.02
CA ALA A 17 8.69 -0.31 21.71
C ALA A 17 9.21 -0.88 20.38
N SER A 18 9.41 -0.03 19.35
CA SER A 18 10.06 -0.44 18.11
C SER A 18 11.50 -0.91 18.34
N SER A 19 12.28 -0.16 19.14
CA SER A 19 13.64 -0.54 19.50
C SER A 19 13.70 -1.89 20.20
N ASP A 20 12.86 -2.10 21.22
CA ASP A 20 12.82 -3.33 22.01
C ASP A 20 12.51 -4.57 21.14
N ILE A 21 11.59 -4.42 20.18
CA ILE A 21 11.25 -5.48 19.22
C ILE A 21 12.45 -5.81 18.33
N ILE A 22 13.11 -4.79 17.78
CA ILE A 22 14.24 -4.94 16.85
C ILE A 22 15.43 -5.58 17.58
N CYS A 23 15.81 -5.07 18.76
CA CYS A 23 16.85 -5.67 19.61
C CYS A 23 16.54 -7.12 19.91
N GLY A 24 15.30 -7.44 20.32
CA GLY A 24 14.91 -8.82 20.60
C GLY A 24 15.05 -9.76 19.41
N ILE A 25 14.90 -9.28 18.17
CA ILE A 25 15.15 -10.08 16.95
C ILE A 25 16.65 -10.29 16.75
N LEU A 26 17.45 -9.23 16.85
CA LEU A 26 18.91 -9.29 16.66
C LEU A 26 19.61 -10.14 17.74
N ASP A 27 19.18 -10.03 18.99
CA ASP A 27 19.68 -10.81 20.14
C ASP A 27 19.47 -12.32 19.97
N ARG A 28 18.45 -12.73 19.20
CA ARG A 28 18.23 -14.14 18.83
C ARG A 28 19.09 -14.60 17.65
N GLY A 29 20.04 -13.79 17.21
CA GLY A 29 20.90 -14.09 16.06
C GLY A 29 20.14 -14.10 14.74
N GLN A 30 19.07 -13.31 14.61
CA GLN A 30 18.29 -13.18 13.38
C GLN A 30 18.67 -11.89 12.64
N ASP A 31 18.74 -11.97 11.32
CA ASP A 31 18.91 -10.80 10.46
C ASP A 31 17.56 -10.10 10.23
N ILE A 32 17.59 -8.83 9.82
CA ILE A 32 16.40 -7.99 9.64
C ILE A 32 16.34 -7.46 8.21
N LEU A 33 15.19 -7.68 7.56
CA LEU A 33 14.77 -6.96 6.36
C LEU A 33 13.49 -6.18 6.72
N TYR A 34 13.65 -4.87 6.92
CA TYR A 34 12.53 -3.98 7.22
C TYR A 34 11.87 -3.48 5.93
N VAL A 35 10.65 -3.93 5.66
CA VAL A 35 9.83 -3.50 4.51
C VAL A 35 8.83 -2.45 4.99
N GLY A 36 9.21 -1.18 4.86
CA GLY A 36 8.53 -0.08 5.52
C GLY A 36 7.43 0.59 4.68
N PHE A 37 6.49 1.21 5.39
CA PHE A 37 5.43 2.03 4.80
C PHE A 37 5.99 3.26 4.07
N SER A 38 5.31 3.73 3.02
CA SER A 38 5.75 4.88 2.21
C SER A 38 6.21 6.07 3.05
N SER A 39 7.46 6.48 2.87
CA SER A 39 7.98 7.73 3.46
C SER A 39 7.27 8.98 2.91
N GLY A 40 6.64 8.89 1.73
CA GLY A 40 5.81 9.96 1.16
C GLY A 40 4.51 10.22 1.91
N LEU A 41 4.10 9.31 2.82
CA LEU A 41 2.84 9.42 3.57
C LEU A 41 3.03 9.52 5.08
N SER A 42 4.16 9.05 5.61
CA SER A 42 4.47 9.08 7.04
C SER A 42 5.97 9.10 7.29
N GLY A 43 6.39 9.78 8.37
CA GLY A 43 7.77 9.71 8.87
C GLY A 43 8.15 8.37 9.52
N THR A 44 7.28 7.34 9.46
CA THR A 44 7.51 6.03 10.09
C THR A 44 8.74 5.35 9.54
N TYR A 45 8.95 5.42 8.22
CA TYR A 45 10.13 4.82 7.58
C TYR A 45 11.42 5.45 8.12
N GLU A 46 11.55 6.78 8.01
CA GLU A 46 12.72 7.52 8.46
C GLU A 46 13.01 7.31 9.96
N ALA A 47 11.98 7.36 10.81
CA ALA A 47 12.15 7.12 12.25
C ALA A 47 12.68 5.70 12.53
N THR A 48 12.18 4.70 11.81
CA THR A 48 12.61 3.30 11.99
C THR A 48 14.01 3.06 11.44
N VAL A 49 14.36 3.66 10.29
CA VAL A 49 15.70 3.58 9.71
C VAL A 49 16.74 4.19 10.65
N ASN A 50 16.45 5.34 11.26
CA ASN A 50 17.35 5.94 12.26
C ASN A 50 17.61 5.02 13.45
N LEU A 51 16.61 4.26 13.92
CA LEU A 51 16.81 3.26 14.97
C LEU A 51 17.71 2.12 14.47
N LEU A 52 17.42 1.58 13.29
CA LEU A 52 18.18 0.48 12.70
C LEU A 52 19.64 0.86 12.43
N ASP A 53 19.91 2.09 12.01
CA ASP A 53 21.27 2.56 11.74
C ASP A 53 22.13 2.64 13.00
N ASN A 54 21.57 3.03 14.15
CA ASN A 54 22.28 2.96 15.43
C ASN A 54 22.64 1.50 15.77
N MET A 55 21.71 0.57 15.56
CA MET A 55 21.87 -0.84 15.90
C MET A 55 22.88 -1.58 15.00
N ARG A 56 23.16 -1.10 13.78
CA ARG A 56 24.20 -1.71 12.92
C ARG A 56 25.56 -1.80 13.63
N SER A 57 25.89 -0.79 14.43
CA SER A 57 27.14 -0.75 15.19
C SER A 57 27.15 -1.68 16.41
N GLU A 58 26.00 -1.86 17.04
CA GLU A 58 25.82 -2.71 18.22
C GLU A 58 25.78 -4.20 17.85
N TYR A 59 25.37 -4.52 16.61
CA TYR A 59 25.22 -5.87 16.10
C TYR A 59 26.04 -6.10 14.82
N PRO A 60 27.38 -6.05 14.87
CA PRO A 60 28.24 -6.10 13.67
C PRO A 60 28.17 -7.44 12.92
N GLU A 61 27.75 -8.52 13.60
CA GLU A 61 27.59 -9.86 13.01
C GLU A 61 26.21 -10.09 12.38
N ARG A 62 25.30 -9.10 12.42
CA ARG A 62 23.94 -9.20 11.88
C ARG A 62 23.80 -8.40 10.60
N LYS A 63 22.91 -8.87 9.72
CA LYS A 63 22.52 -8.15 8.51
C LYS A 63 21.25 -7.35 8.77
N ILE A 64 21.28 -6.08 8.41
CA ILE A 64 20.13 -5.17 8.51
C ILE A 64 19.92 -4.47 7.16
N TYR A 65 18.79 -4.76 6.52
CA TYR A 65 18.36 -4.15 5.27
C TYR A 65 17.03 -3.44 5.46
N THR A 66 16.85 -2.36 4.70
CA THR A 66 15.63 -1.54 4.74
C THR A 66 15.15 -1.29 3.32
N CYS A 67 13.83 -1.40 3.12
CA CYS A 67 13.18 -1.06 1.85
C CYS A 67 12.02 -0.10 2.16
N ASP A 68 12.11 1.12 1.66
CA ASP A 68 10.95 2.02 1.57
C ASP A 68 10.09 1.52 0.43
N THR A 69 8.94 0.93 0.74
CA THR A 69 8.06 0.40 -0.32
C THR A 69 7.54 1.49 -1.23
N ARG A 70 7.57 2.76 -0.79
CA ARG A 70 6.82 3.85 -1.42
C ARG A 70 5.38 3.40 -1.67
N GLY A 71 4.83 2.56 -0.79
CA GLY A 71 3.58 1.83 -0.92
C GLY A 71 2.77 1.89 0.38
N ALA A 72 1.53 1.40 0.33
CA ALA A 72 0.63 1.40 1.48
C ALA A 72 -0.34 0.21 1.45
N SER A 73 -0.97 -0.08 2.59
CA SER A 73 -1.99 -1.13 2.74
C SER A 73 -1.48 -2.50 2.27
N LEU A 74 -2.36 -3.32 1.68
CA LEU A 74 -1.97 -4.59 1.06
C LEU A 74 -0.99 -4.44 -0.11
N GLY A 75 -0.75 -3.24 -0.64
CA GLY A 75 0.36 -3.02 -1.55
C GLY A 75 1.71 -3.24 -0.85
N GLN A 76 1.93 -2.61 0.31
CA GLN A 76 3.08 -2.95 1.16
C GLN A 76 3.03 -4.44 1.57
N GLY A 77 1.85 -4.95 1.89
CA GLY A 77 1.65 -6.36 2.24
C GLY A 77 2.10 -7.34 1.15
N LEU A 78 1.81 -7.05 -0.12
CA LEU A 78 2.24 -7.86 -1.26
C LEU A 78 3.76 -7.96 -1.36
N LEU A 79 4.48 -6.85 -1.18
CA LEU A 79 5.94 -6.87 -1.15
C LEU A 79 6.48 -7.73 0.01
N VAL A 80 5.82 -7.69 1.17
CA VAL A 80 6.17 -8.57 2.31
C VAL A 80 5.90 -10.04 1.97
N LEU A 81 4.79 -10.36 1.29
CA LEU A 81 4.47 -11.72 0.86
C LEU A 81 5.48 -12.24 -0.16
N TYR A 82 5.86 -11.44 -1.17
CA TYR A 82 6.91 -11.81 -2.11
C TYR A 82 8.26 -12.05 -1.41
N ALA A 83 8.62 -11.21 -0.44
CA ALA A 83 9.83 -11.42 0.35
C ALA A 83 9.77 -12.73 1.17
N ALA A 84 8.60 -13.09 1.70
CA ALA A 84 8.39 -14.36 2.38
C ALA A 84 8.51 -15.55 1.41
N ASP A 85 7.87 -15.49 0.23
CA ASP A 85 7.96 -16.51 -0.82
C ASP A 85 9.42 -16.72 -1.26
N MET A 86 10.19 -15.65 -1.45
CA MET A 86 11.62 -15.72 -1.78
C MET A 86 12.45 -16.40 -0.68
N ARG A 87 12.19 -16.05 0.59
CA ARG A 87 12.86 -16.70 1.73
C ARG A 87 12.54 -18.19 1.79
N GLU A 88 11.28 -18.58 1.58
CA GLU A 88 10.87 -19.99 1.53
C GLU A 88 11.52 -20.74 0.37
N ALA A 89 11.74 -20.06 -0.76
CA ALA A 89 12.52 -20.58 -1.89
C ALA A 89 14.05 -20.61 -1.65
N GLY A 90 14.51 -20.28 -0.43
CA GLY A 90 15.92 -20.33 -0.05
C GLY A 90 16.77 -19.17 -0.57
N LYS A 91 16.15 -18.07 -1.03
CA LYS A 91 16.88 -16.86 -1.43
C LYS A 91 17.52 -16.18 -0.21
N SER A 92 18.66 -15.56 -0.44
CA SER A 92 19.34 -14.79 0.60
C SER A 92 18.57 -13.50 0.91
N ILE A 93 18.85 -12.91 2.07
CA ILE A 93 18.29 -11.61 2.45
C ILE A 93 18.75 -10.50 1.49
N GLU A 94 19.97 -10.60 0.95
CA GLU A 94 20.50 -9.73 -0.09
C GLU A 94 19.68 -9.80 -1.38
N ASP A 95 19.47 -11.02 -1.89
CA ASP A 95 18.70 -11.22 -3.13
C ASP A 95 17.27 -10.72 -2.97
N THR A 96 16.69 -10.97 -1.79
CA THR A 96 15.33 -10.53 -1.45
C THR A 96 15.25 -9.00 -1.37
N HIS A 97 16.22 -8.36 -0.72
CA HIS A 97 16.29 -6.89 -0.64
C HIS A 97 16.46 -6.25 -2.03
N ALA A 98 17.36 -6.79 -2.85
CA ALA A 98 17.59 -6.30 -4.21
C ALA A 98 16.31 -6.42 -5.07
N TRP A 99 15.61 -7.55 -4.97
CA TRP A 99 14.35 -7.75 -5.68
C TRP A 99 13.29 -6.74 -5.25
N LEU A 100 13.15 -6.48 -3.94
CA LEU A 100 12.20 -5.47 -3.44
C LEU A 100 12.50 -4.06 -3.97
N GLU A 101 13.77 -3.65 -3.96
CA GLU A 101 14.18 -2.32 -4.45
C GLU A 101 13.89 -2.14 -5.94
N GLU A 102 14.03 -3.21 -6.74
CA GLU A 102 13.70 -3.22 -8.16
C GLU A 102 12.18 -3.21 -8.41
N HIS A 103 11.43 -4.05 -7.70
CA HIS A 103 10.03 -4.35 -8.03
C HIS A 103 9.01 -3.44 -7.32
N ARG A 104 9.38 -2.71 -6.28
CA ARG A 104 8.43 -1.82 -5.56
C ARG A 104 7.76 -0.80 -6.47
N PHE A 105 8.43 -0.35 -7.54
CA PHE A 105 7.90 0.62 -8.51
C PHE A 105 7.05 0.00 -9.62
N HIS A 106 6.90 -1.32 -9.60
CA HIS A 106 6.03 -2.07 -10.51
C HIS A 106 4.70 -2.41 -9.81
N LEU A 107 4.68 -2.34 -8.48
CA LEU A 107 3.48 -2.56 -7.69
C LEU A 107 2.52 -1.36 -7.77
N ALA A 108 1.41 -1.55 -8.47
CA ALA A 108 0.37 -0.56 -8.67
C ALA A 108 -0.54 -0.41 -7.43
N HIS A 109 -0.94 0.82 -7.12
CA HIS A 109 -1.83 1.17 -6.01
C HIS A 109 -3.01 2.00 -6.53
N TRP A 110 -3.97 1.37 -7.19
CA TRP A 110 -5.14 2.05 -7.72
C TRP A 110 -6.26 2.06 -6.69
N PHE A 111 -6.83 3.22 -6.38
CA PHE A 111 -7.89 3.28 -5.39
C PHE A 111 -8.89 4.40 -5.63
N THR A 112 -10.06 4.26 -5.01
CA THR A 112 -11.10 5.27 -4.98
C THR A 112 -11.64 5.42 -3.56
N VAL A 113 -12.12 6.62 -3.25
CA VAL A 113 -12.71 6.95 -1.94
C VAL A 113 -14.10 7.53 -2.14
N ASP A 114 -14.95 7.40 -1.13
CA ASP A 114 -16.29 7.99 -1.17
C ASP A 114 -16.27 9.50 -0.94
N ASP A 115 -15.38 9.96 -0.05
CA ASP A 115 -15.17 11.35 0.33
C ASP A 115 -13.67 11.71 0.37
N LEU A 116 -13.22 12.50 -0.60
CA LEU A 116 -11.83 12.98 -0.70
C LEU A 116 -11.43 13.88 0.49
N MET A 117 -12.39 14.41 1.24
CA MET A 117 -12.12 15.29 2.38
C MET A 117 -11.36 14.60 3.50
N TYR A 118 -11.48 13.28 3.67
CA TYR A 118 -10.66 12.55 4.65
C TYR A 118 -9.17 12.70 4.34
N LEU A 119 -8.78 12.50 3.07
CA LEU A 119 -7.39 12.59 2.63
C LEU A 119 -6.83 14.01 2.74
N TYR A 120 -7.67 15.01 2.44
CA TYR A 120 -7.33 16.42 2.58
C TYR A 120 -7.21 16.88 4.02
N ARG A 121 -8.03 16.37 4.94
CA ARG A 121 -7.92 16.67 6.37
C ARG A 121 -6.71 15.97 6.99
N GLY A 122 -6.44 14.74 6.54
CA GLY A 122 -5.26 13.97 6.90
C GLY A 122 -3.95 14.52 6.35
N GLY A 123 -4.00 15.42 5.35
CA GLY A 123 -2.81 16.03 4.73
C GLY A 123 -2.04 15.10 3.79
N ARG A 124 -2.63 13.97 3.38
CA ARG A 124 -1.97 12.95 2.51
C ARG A 124 -2.22 13.17 1.02
N VAL A 125 -3.15 14.07 0.69
CA VAL A 125 -3.34 14.61 -0.66
C VAL A 125 -3.32 16.13 -0.56
N SER A 126 -2.60 16.79 -1.46
CA SER A 126 -2.57 18.26 -1.53
C SER A 126 -3.92 18.82 -1.97
N ARG A 127 -4.40 19.84 -1.24
CA ARG A 127 -5.53 20.66 -1.69
C ARG A 127 -5.05 21.57 -2.82
N THR A 128 -5.14 21.11 -4.06
CA THR A 128 -5.11 22.03 -5.20
C THR A 128 -6.35 22.94 -5.13
N SER A 129 -6.34 24.08 -5.82
CA SER A 129 -7.33 25.18 -5.73
C SER A 129 -8.80 24.83 -6.09
N ALA A 130 -9.18 23.56 -6.06
CA ALA A 130 -10.53 23.07 -6.27
C ALA A 130 -11.48 23.53 -5.15
N THR A 131 -12.62 24.11 -5.53
CA THR A 131 -13.72 24.45 -4.64
C THR A 131 -14.38 23.19 -4.09
N ALA A 132 -14.60 23.14 -2.76
CA ALA A 132 -15.17 21.98 -2.05
C ALA A 132 -16.50 21.47 -2.63
N ALA A 133 -17.31 22.36 -3.22
CA ALA A 133 -18.59 22.02 -3.84
C ALA A 133 -18.47 21.07 -5.05
N ASN A 134 -17.40 21.18 -5.84
CA ASN A 134 -17.17 20.32 -7.02
C ASN A 134 -16.58 18.95 -6.64
N ILE A 135 -16.08 18.81 -5.41
CA ILE A 135 -15.43 17.58 -4.92
C ILE A 135 -16.48 16.59 -4.40
N LEU A 136 -17.58 17.08 -3.83
CA LEU A 136 -18.66 16.24 -3.28
C LEU A 136 -19.47 15.49 -4.36
N SER A 137 -19.46 15.96 -5.61
CA SER A 137 -20.26 15.40 -6.72
C SER A 137 -19.50 14.38 -7.59
N ILE A 138 -18.23 14.11 -7.26
CA ILE A 138 -17.37 13.20 -8.02
C ILE A 138 -16.83 12.10 -7.12
N LYS A 139 -16.52 10.95 -7.72
CA LYS A 139 -15.74 9.88 -7.09
C LYS A 139 -14.34 9.93 -7.71
N PRO A 140 -13.32 10.34 -6.93
CA PRO A 140 -11.97 10.40 -7.46
C PRO A 140 -11.40 8.99 -7.63
N VAL A 141 -10.59 8.81 -8.66
CA VAL A 141 -9.69 7.67 -8.80
C VAL A 141 -8.28 8.20 -8.61
N LEU A 142 -7.56 7.59 -7.69
CA LEU A 142 -6.23 8.00 -7.27
C LEU A 142 -5.25 6.87 -7.48
N HIS A 143 -3.98 7.25 -7.54
CA HIS A 143 -2.85 6.36 -7.67
C HIS A 143 -1.70 6.80 -6.76
N MET A 144 -0.68 5.95 -6.60
CA MET A 144 0.54 6.29 -5.87
C MET A 144 1.71 6.54 -6.83
N ASP A 145 2.32 7.72 -6.76
CA ASP A 145 3.49 8.03 -7.61
C ASP A 145 4.78 7.34 -7.13
N ASN A 146 5.87 7.49 -7.89
CA ASN A 146 7.18 6.91 -7.52
C ASN A 146 7.73 7.47 -6.19
N PRO A 147 7.63 8.78 -5.89
CA PRO A 147 7.92 9.30 -4.56
C PRO A 147 7.01 8.78 -3.43
N GLY A 148 5.92 8.07 -3.73
CA GLY A 148 5.04 7.44 -2.76
C GLY A 148 3.91 8.33 -2.24
N HIS A 149 3.53 9.38 -2.98
CA HIS A 149 2.41 10.28 -2.69
C HIS A 149 1.12 9.83 -3.37
N LEU A 150 -0.02 10.24 -2.80
CA LEU A 150 -1.34 9.98 -3.39
C LEU A 150 -1.70 11.05 -4.42
N ILE A 151 -1.82 10.66 -5.68
CA ILE A 151 -2.10 11.55 -6.80
C ILE A 151 -3.50 11.27 -7.37
N PRO A 152 -4.40 12.26 -7.40
CA PRO A 152 -5.66 12.14 -8.14
C PRO A 152 -5.39 12.01 -9.65
N ARG A 153 -5.93 10.96 -10.28
CA ARG A 153 -5.75 10.68 -11.71
C ARG A 153 -7.02 10.95 -12.51
N GLU A 154 -8.17 10.59 -11.97
CA GLU A 154 -9.46 10.79 -12.65
C GLU A 154 -10.56 11.28 -11.72
N LYS A 155 -11.60 11.85 -12.33
CA LYS A 155 -12.82 12.31 -11.68
C LYS A 155 -14.01 11.70 -12.39
N VAL A 156 -14.65 10.70 -11.78
CA VAL A 156 -15.85 10.07 -12.33
C VAL A 156 -17.10 10.47 -11.54
N ARG A 157 -18.29 10.21 -12.10
CA ARG A 157 -19.56 10.67 -11.51
C ARG A 157 -20.26 9.66 -10.59
N SER A 158 -19.88 8.39 -10.61
CA SER A 158 -20.58 7.36 -9.83
C SER A 158 -19.61 6.32 -9.28
N ARG A 159 -20.03 5.66 -8.20
CA ARG A 159 -19.27 4.60 -7.53
C ARG A 159 -18.95 3.43 -8.48
N LYS A 160 -19.94 2.98 -9.24
CA LYS A 160 -19.75 1.94 -10.25
C LYS A 160 -18.69 2.32 -11.30
N ARG A 161 -18.67 3.58 -11.74
CA ARG A 161 -17.66 4.06 -12.69
C ARG A 161 -16.26 4.10 -12.06
N SER A 162 -16.14 4.42 -10.76
CA SER A 162 -14.82 4.43 -10.11
C SER A 162 -14.28 3.02 -9.92
N ILE A 163 -15.14 2.05 -9.59
CA ILE A 163 -14.75 0.63 -9.52
C ILE A 163 -14.30 0.14 -10.91
N LYS A 164 -15.06 0.45 -11.96
CA LYS A 164 -14.68 0.12 -13.34
C LYS A 164 -13.37 0.77 -13.76
N ALA A 165 -13.08 1.98 -13.32
CA ALA A 165 -11.80 2.63 -13.58
C ALA A 165 -10.62 1.87 -12.94
N LEU A 166 -10.74 1.39 -11.69
CA LEU A 166 -9.70 0.55 -11.08
C LEU A 166 -9.41 -0.70 -11.91
N PHE A 167 -10.46 -1.39 -12.34
CA PHE A 167 -10.35 -2.54 -13.23
C PHE A 167 -9.68 -2.17 -14.56
N ASN A 168 -10.08 -1.07 -15.19
CA ASN A 168 -9.50 -0.65 -16.47
C ASN A 168 -8.00 -0.36 -16.35
N HIS A 169 -7.56 0.29 -15.27
CA HIS A 169 -6.12 0.49 -15.02
C HIS A 169 -5.36 -0.83 -14.88
N MET A 170 -5.97 -1.84 -14.25
CA MET A 170 -5.39 -3.18 -14.24
C MET A 170 -5.30 -3.77 -15.64
N VAL A 171 -6.35 -3.69 -16.46
CA VAL A 171 -6.30 -4.15 -17.87
C VAL A 171 -5.19 -3.46 -18.64
N GLU A 172 -4.98 -2.16 -18.42
CA GLU A 172 -3.99 -1.36 -19.14
C GLU A 172 -2.55 -1.68 -18.72
N SER A 173 -2.30 -1.99 -17.44
CA SER A 173 -0.94 -2.07 -16.90
C SER A 173 -0.54 -3.44 -16.36
N TYR A 174 -1.44 -4.42 -16.28
CA TYR A 174 -1.13 -5.78 -15.82
C TYR A 174 0.02 -6.39 -16.62
N ASP A 175 0.99 -6.97 -15.94
CA ASP A 175 2.16 -7.58 -16.57
C ASP A 175 2.17 -9.10 -16.38
N PRO A 176 1.88 -9.88 -17.44
CA PRO A 176 1.87 -11.33 -17.36
C PRO A 176 3.27 -11.93 -17.22
N SER A 177 4.35 -11.16 -17.40
CA SER A 177 5.73 -11.67 -17.24
C SER A 177 6.07 -12.07 -15.80
N TYR A 178 5.30 -11.59 -14.82
CA TYR A 178 5.40 -12.01 -13.42
C TYR A 178 4.76 -13.38 -13.13
N GLY A 179 4.13 -14.01 -14.13
CA GLY A 179 3.38 -15.26 -13.97
C GLY A 179 2.09 -15.08 -13.16
N PRO A 180 1.55 -16.16 -12.57
CA PRO A 180 0.32 -16.11 -11.79
C PRO A 180 0.45 -15.15 -10.60
N GLN A 181 -0.27 -14.03 -10.63
CA GLN A 181 -0.17 -12.99 -9.60
C GLN A 181 -1.15 -13.24 -8.44
N HIS A 182 -0.73 -12.85 -7.23
CA HIS A 182 -1.63 -12.67 -6.09
C HIS A 182 -2.22 -11.26 -6.15
N ILE A 183 -3.54 -11.15 -6.27
CA ILE A 183 -4.22 -9.85 -6.36
C ILE A 183 -4.75 -9.45 -5.00
N ALA A 184 -4.41 -8.25 -4.54
CA ALA A 184 -4.88 -7.77 -3.25
C ALA A 184 -5.89 -6.63 -3.42
N ILE A 185 -6.97 -6.70 -2.63
CA ILE A 185 -8.02 -5.68 -2.58
C ILE A 185 -8.24 -5.29 -1.13
N SER A 186 -8.14 -3.98 -0.83
CA SER A 186 -8.50 -3.44 0.48
C SER A 186 -9.80 -2.66 0.41
N HIS A 187 -10.65 -2.78 1.43
CA HIS A 187 -11.89 -1.99 1.52
C HIS A 187 -12.05 -1.29 2.87
N GLY A 188 -12.52 -0.04 2.85
CA GLY A 188 -12.95 0.71 4.01
C GLY A 188 -14.43 0.48 4.25
N ASP A 189 -14.81 -0.69 4.77
CA ASP A 189 -16.21 -1.01 5.07
C ASP A 189 -17.14 -0.97 3.83
N CYS A 190 -16.66 -1.46 2.68
CA CYS A 190 -17.46 -1.65 1.45
C CYS A 190 -17.12 -3.00 0.78
N LEU A 191 -17.36 -4.10 1.49
CA LEU A 191 -17.03 -5.45 1.02
C LEU A 191 -17.72 -5.80 -0.30
N GLU A 192 -18.97 -5.38 -0.48
CA GLU A 192 -19.74 -5.63 -1.71
C GLU A 192 -19.05 -5.05 -2.96
N ASP A 193 -18.50 -3.83 -2.86
CA ASP A 193 -17.72 -3.21 -3.94
C ASP A 193 -16.43 -3.98 -4.24
N ALA A 194 -15.79 -4.54 -3.19
CA ALA A 194 -14.58 -5.34 -3.34
C ALA A 194 -14.87 -6.68 -4.04
N LEU A 195 -16.01 -7.29 -3.73
CA LEU A 195 -16.47 -8.51 -4.39
C LEU A 195 -16.90 -8.24 -5.85
N GLU A 196 -17.52 -7.09 -6.14
CA GLU A 196 -17.82 -6.67 -7.51
C GLU A 196 -16.52 -6.52 -8.32
N LEU A 197 -15.52 -5.82 -7.78
CA LEU A 197 -14.22 -5.66 -8.43
C LEU A 197 -13.53 -7.00 -8.66
N LYS A 198 -13.50 -7.88 -7.65
CA LYS A 198 -12.94 -9.23 -7.78
C LYS A 198 -13.62 -10.01 -8.90
N ALA A 199 -14.95 -10.01 -8.96
CA ALA A 199 -15.69 -10.72 -10.00
C ALA A 199 -15.39 -10.19 -11.42
N MET A 200 -15.15 -8.88 -11.55
CA MET A 200 -14.72 -8.29 -12.82
C MET A 200 -13.32 -8.77 -13.24
N ILE A 201 -12.39 -8.86 -12.29
CA ILE A 201 -11.02 -9.36 -12.54
C ILE A 201 -11.06 -10.84 -12.89
N GLU A 202 -11.81 -11.67 -12.17
CA GLU A 202 -11.94 -13.11 -12.46
C GLU A 202 -12.58 -13.41 -13.82
N ALA A 203 -13.41 -12.51 -14.34
CA ALA A 203 -14.04 -12.65 -15.64
C ALA A 203 -13.16 -12.21 -16.82
N GLU A 204 -11.99 -11.61 -16.56
CA GLU A 204 -11.08 -11.10 -17.58
C GLU A 204 -10.01 -12.16 -17.93
N PRO A 205 -10.08 -12.78 -19.12
CA PRO A 205 -9.23 -13.92 -19.48
C PRO A 205 -7.76 -13.56 -19.72
N SER A 206 -7.42 -12.28 -19.85
CA SER A 206 -6.03 -11.83 -20.01
C SER A 206 -5.21 -11.86 -18.71
N PHE A 207 -5.86 -12.06 -17.56
CA PHE A 207 -5.18 -12.09 -16.27
C PHE A 207 -4.83 -13.53 -15.85
N ASP A 208 -3.55 -13.73 -15.50
CA ASP A 208 -3.07 -14.98 -14.89
C ASP A 208 -3.07 -14.81 -13.37
N ILE A 209 -4.15 -15.23 -12.71
CA ILE A 209 -4.35 -15.00 -11.28
C ILE A 209 -4.14 -16.28 -10.48
N ARG A 210 -3.22 -16.24 -9.51
CA ARG A 210 -3.00 -17.32 -8.54
C ARG A 210 -4.14 -17.39 -7.53
N ASP A 211 -4.40 -16.26 -6.87
CA ASP A 211 -5.34 -16.12 -5.76
C ASP A 211 -5.60 -14.64 -5.41
N PHE A 212 -6.55 -14.41 -4.51
CA PHE A 212 -6.94 -13.08 -4.04
C PHE A 212 -6.84 -12.96 -2.52
N THR A 213 -6.41 -11.78 -2.05
CA THR A 213 -6.69 -11.34 -0.67
C THR A 213 -7.67 -10.17 -0.71
N ILE A 214 -8.78 -10.29 0.00
CA ILE A 214 -9.68 -9.16 0.31
C ILE A 214 -9.62 -8.91 1.81
N ASN A 215 -9.28 -7.70 2.22
CA ASN A 215 -9.24 -7.34 3.63
C ASN A 215 -9.71 -5.90 3.88
N TYR A 216 -9.98 -5.58 5.14
CA TYR A 216 -10.17 -4.19 5.54
C TYR A 216 -8.90 -3.36 5.30
N VAL A 217 -9.10 -2.08 4.97
CA VAL A 217 -8.07 -1.06 5.20
C VAL A 217 -7.88 -0.94 6.70
N ASP A 218 -6.61 -0.91 7.16
CA ASP A 218 -6.31 -0.83 8.59
C ASP A 218 -6.77 0.52 9.21
N PRO A 219 -6.91 0.61 10.54
CA PRO A 219 -7.41 1.82 11.19
C PRO A 219 -6.56 3.08 10.95
N VAL A 220 -5.24 2.95 10.75
CA VAL A 220 -4.34 4.08 10.49
C VAL A 220 -4.66 4.63 9.11
N ILE A 221 -4.61 3.81 8.06
CA ILE A 221 -4.93 4.27 6.70
C ILE A 221 -6.39 4.70 6.61
N GLY A 222 -7.31 3.93 7.19
CA GLY A 222 -8.75 4.19 7.18
C GLY A 222 -9.12 5.54 7.80
N SER A 223 -8.38 6.02 8.81
CA SER A 223 -8.58 7.35 9.39
C SER A 223 -8.35 8.50 8.39
N HIS A 224 -7.47 8.28 7.40
CA HIS A 224 -7.13 9.25 6.35
C HIS A 224 -7.91 9.02 5.05
N SER A 225 -8.26 7.78 4.71
CA SER A 225 -8.95 7.47 3.44
C SER A 225 -10.48 7.41 3.59
N GLY A 226 -10.97 7.14 4.80
CA GLY A 226 -12.38 7.14 5.15
C GLY A 226 -13.13 5.86 4.77
N PRO A 227 -14.37 5.72 5.27
CA PRO A 227 -15.28 4.65 4.83
C PRO A 227 -15.59 4.80 3.33
N GLY A 228 -15.85 3.66 2.67
CA GLY A 228 -16.01 3.56 1.22
C GLY A 228 -14.69 3.60 0.42
N THR A 229 -13.52 3.52 1.08
CA THR A 229 -12.25 3.31 0.37
C THR A 229 -12.28 1.95 -0.33
N LEU A 230 -11.90 1.88 -1.60
CA LEU A 230 -11.64 0.62 -2.30
C LEU A 230 -10.30 0.74 -3.01
N ALA A 231 -9.38 -0.19 -2.77
CA ALA A 231 -8.04 -0.18 -3.34
C ALA A 231 -7.70 -1.53 -3.94
N LEU A 232 -6.98 -1.50 -5.06
CA LEU A 232 -6.55 -2.64 -5.86
C LEU A 232 -5.01 -2.59 -6.01
N PHE A 233 -4.37 -3.72 -5.76
CA PHE A 233 -2.92 -3.86 -5.81
C PHE A 233 -2.53 -5.10 -6.63
N PHE A 234 -1.58 -4.91 -7.53
CA PHE A 234 -1.03 -5.92 -8.44
C PHE A 234 0.32 -5.45 -8.99
N LEU A 235 1.10 -6.36 -9.57
CA LEU A 235 2.32 -6.01 -10.31
C LEU A 235 1.94 -5.65 -11.75
N GLY A 236 2.28 -4.43 -12.15
CA GLY A 236 2.14 -3.96 -13.52
C GLY A 236 3.49 -3.77 -14.21
N THR A 237 3.44 -3.39 -15.48
CA THR A 237 4.62 -3.04 -16.29
C THR A 237 5.39 -1.86 -15.70
N SER A 238 4.65 -0.98 -15.01
CA SER A 238 5.09 0.00 -14.04
C SER A 238 3.94 0.24 -13.08
N ARG A 239 4.15 0.92 -11.94
CA ARG A 239 3.05 1.22 -11.02
C ARG A 239 2.00 2.17 -11.62
N GLY A 240 2.37 3.11 -12.50
CA GLY A 240 1.44 4.00 -13.25
C GLY A 240 1.91 5.43 -13.47
#